data_AF-A0A1G7QB65-F1
#
_entry.id   AF-A0A1G7QB65-F1
#
_cell.length_a   1.000
_cell.length_b   1.000
_cell.length_c   1.000
_cell.angle_alpha   90.00
_cell.angle_beta   90.00
_cell.angle_gamma   90.00
#
_symmetry.space_group_name_H-M   'P 1'
#
loop_
_entity.id
_entity.type
_entity.pdbx_description
1 polymer ?
#
loop_
_entity_poly.entity_id
_entity_poly.type
_entity_poly.pdbx_seq_one_letter_code
_entity_poly.pdbx_strand_id
1 'polypeptide(L)'
;MKLLNAVTLRSLQFGSAAFAASALVACGGGGASPEGTVSGTAAVGAALANATIQLSCKNGSGSATANANGAYSATFQFDGPCTITATSGAITVQSFASGSGTFNVTPLTQLLLSYLAGELGTTVDGLLAGLATNSTYQSALTNSTLIANAESSVAKLLQSMYGVTLSTTSFLTVSFTPGQPGADADLDALLAAGAIGSNGQPVTALINAAIAAGAAVGGQSSSGSTGTGTPTGGTGGTGGT
;
A
#
# COMPACT_ATOMS: atom_id res chain seq x y z
N MET A 1 -76.84 2.15 28.10
CA MET A 1 -77.14 3.28 29.03
C MET A 1 -76.00 3.38 30.02
N LYS A 2 -75.37 4.57 30.15
CA LYS A 2 -74.82 5.21 31.38
C LYS A 2 -73.73 4.43 32.17
N LEU A 3 -72.54 4.95 32.51
CA LEU A 3 -71.99 6.30 32.77
C LEU A 3 -70.45 6.28 32.51
N LEU A 4 -69.85 7.19 31.73
CA LEU A 4 -69.16 8.45 32.12
C LEU A 4 -67.92 8.26 33.03
N ASN A 5 -66.78 8.96 32.94
CA ASN A 5 -66.10 9.82 31.95
C ASN A 5 -64.79 10.34 32.61
N ALA A 6 -63.93 11.00 31.82
CA ALA A 6 -62.85 11.96 32.20
C ALA A 6 -61.53 11.34 32.77
N VAL A 7 -60.35 11.40 32.13
CA VAL A 7 -59.67 12.44 31.32
C VAL A 7 -59.58 13.79 32.06
N THR A 8 -58.43 14.08 32.69
CA THR A 8 -57.37 15.00 32.21
C THR A 8 -56.48 15.36 33.40
N LEU A 9 -55.20 14.96 33.37
CA LEU A 9 -54.20 15.39 34.36
C LEU A 9 -53.80 16.85 34.11
N ARG A 10 -53.80 17.64 35.19
CA ARG A 10 -53.14 18.96 35.33
C ARG A 10 -51.90 18.78 36.20
N SER A 11 -50.75 19.31 35.74
CA SER A 11 -49.74 20.07 36.53
C SER A 11 -48.43 20.11 35.72
N LEU A 12 -48.16 21.19 34.99
CA LEU A 12 -47.45 22.42 35.38
C LEU A 12 -46.02 22.21 35.87
N GLN A 13 -45.14 22.75 35.03
CA GLN A 13 -43.68 22.79 35.07
C GLN A 13 -43.13 23.66 36.21
N PHE A 14 -42.10 23.16 36.87
CA PHE A 14 -40.96 23.87 37.47
C PHE A 14 -39.81 22.84 37.40
N GLY A 15 -38.61 23.05 36.88
CA GLY A 15 -37.73 24.21 36.97
C GLY A 15 -36.36 23.68 37.42
N SER A 16 -35.51 23.35 36.46
CA SER A 16 -34.03 23.35 36.45
C SER A 16 -33.22 22.78 37.65
N ALA A 17 -32.42 21.74 37.39
CA ALA A 17 -30.98 21.68 37.75
C ALA A 17 -30.34 20.44 37.11
N ALA A 18 -29.69 20.65 35.97
CA ALA A 18 -28.82 19.66 35.34
C ALA A 18 -27.49 19.61 36.09
N PHE A 19 -27.19 18.46 36.70
CA PHE A 19 -25.83 18.08 37.10
C PHE A 19 -25.56 16.69 36.50
N ALA A 20 -25.10 16.69 35.26
CA ALA A 20 -24.53 15.53 34.61
C ALA A 20 -23.14 15.31 35.20
N ALA A 21 -23.01 14.39 36.16
CA ALA A 21 -21.73 13.85 36.56
C ALA A 21 -21.22 12.93 35.44
N SER A 22 -20.65 13.52 34.40
CA SER A 22 -19.82 12.82 33.43
C SER A 22 -18.56 12.36 34.14
N ALA A 23 -18.52 11.10 34.54
CA ALA A 23 -17.28 10.43 34.86
C ALA A 23 -16.47 10.33 33.57
N LEU A 24 -15.54 11.28 33.38
CA LEU A 24 -14.43 11.16 32.44
C LEU A 24 -13.62 9.92 32.84
N VAL A 25 -13.85 8.80 32.14
CA VAL A 25 -12.85 7.74 32.08
C VAL A 25 -11.68 8.32 31.29
N ALA A 26 -10.72 8.85 32.05
CA ALA A 26 -9.38 9.11 31.58
C ALA A 26 -8.75 7.78 31.15
N CYS A 27 -8.81 7.47 29.85
CA CYS A 27 -7.95 6.45 29.25
C CYS A 27 -6.55 7.08 29.14
N GLY A 28 -5.85 7.11 30.26
CA GLY A 28 -4.45 7.48 30.34
C GLY A 28 -3.59 6.40 29.69
N GLY A 29 -2.91 6.79 28.62
CA GLY A 29 -1.52 6.44 28.28
C GLY A 29 -1.05 5.02 28.58
N GLY A 30 -1.02 4.19 27.54
CA GLY A 30 -0.36 2.88 27.55
C GLY A 30 -0.96 1.93 26.51
N GLY A 31 -1.23 2.41 25.30
CA GLY A 31 -1.83 1.58 24.26
C GLY A 31 -0.82 0.59 23.72
N ALA A 32 -0.85 -0.65 24.21
CA ALA A 32 -0.23 -1.76 23.49
C ALA A 32 -0.87 -1.82 22.10
N SER A 33 -0.05 -1.87 21.04
CA SER A 33 -0.56 -2.03 19.67
C SER A 33 -1.45 -3.28 19.62
N PRO A 34 -2.62 -3.24 18.96
CA PRO A 34 -3.48 -4.41 18.88
C PRO A 34 -2.76 -5.55 18.16
N GLU A 35 -3.06 -6.79 18.56
CA GLU A 35 -2.59 -7.96 17.83
C GLU A 35 -3.18 -7.94 16.42
N GLY A 36 -2.33 -8.11 15.41
CA GLY A 36 -2.71 -8.12 14.01
C GLY A 36 -2.06 -9.29 13.30
N THR A 37 -2.80 -9.87 12.34
CA THR A 37 -2.29 -10.94 11.47
C THR A 37 -2.03 -10.37 10.09
N VAL A 38 -0.81 -10.56 9.60
CA VAL A 38 -0.42 -10.31 8.20
C VAL A 38 -0.15 -11.65 7.55
N SER A 39 -0.83 -11.92 6.44
CA SER A 39 -0.69 -13.14 5.67
C SER A 39 -0.50 -12.82 4.18
N GLY A 40 -0.14 -13.80 3.38
CA GLY A 40 -0.03 -13.63 1.94
C GLY A 40 0.77 -14.74 1.29
N THR A 41 1.11 -14.53 0.02
CA THR A 41 1.89 -15.48 -0.76
C THR A 41 3.20 -14.84 -1.22
N ALA A 42 4.31 -15.51 -0.96
CA ALA A 42 5.64 -15.17 -1.45
C ALA A 42 5.95 -16.01 -2.70
N ALA A 43 6.07 -15.36 -3.87
CA ALA A 43 6.29 -16.04 -5.14
C ALA A 43 6.97 -15.14 -6.17
N VAL A 44 7.73 -15.74 -7.10
CA VAL A 44 8.41 -15.06 -8.22
C VAL A 44 8.02 -15.67 -9.58
N GLY A 45 6.81 -16.22 -9.66
CA GLY A 45 6.36 -17.17 -10.70
C GLY A 45 6.27 -18.58 -10.10
N ALA A 46 7.36 -19.03 -9.49
CA ALA A 46 7.32 -20.17 -8.57
C ALA A 46 7.13 -19.71 -7.11
N ALA A 47 6.49 -20.57 -6.31
CA ALA A 47 6.41 -20.38 -4.86
C ALA A 47 7.81 -20.25 -4.24
N LEU A 48 8.01 -19.24 -3.40
CA LEU A 48 9.21 -19.15 -2.56
C LEU A 48 9.03 -20.06 -1.33
N ALA A 49 9.17 -21.37 -1.55
CA ALA A 49 9.05 -22.37 -0.49
C ALA A 49 10.10 -22.17 0.59
N ASN A 50 9.69 -22.31 1.86
CA ASN A 50 10.54 -22.13 3.04
C ASN A 50 11.22 -20.74 3.11
N ALA A 51 10.65 -19.72 2.46
CA ALA A 51 11.17 -18.38 2.56
C ALA A 51 11.03 -17.86 3.99
N THR A 52 12.07 -17.20 4.48
CA THR A 52 12.01 -16.44 5.72
C THR A 52 11.32 -15.11 5.43
N ILE A 53 10.21 -14.84 6.11
CA ILE A 53 9.42 -13.61 5.98
C ILE A 53 9.69 -12.75 7.21
N GLN A 54 10.27 -11.58 7.02
CA GLN A 54 10.51 -10.60 8.07
C GLN A 54 9.57 -9.41 7.87
N LEU A 55 8.82 -9.06 8.91
CA LEU A 55 7.96 -7.88 8.96
C LEU A 55 8.56 -6.87 9.92
N SER A 56 8.85 -5.66 9.45
CA SER A 56 9.34 -4.57 10.28
C SER A 56 8.40 -3.38 10.19
N CYS A 57 7.77 -3.04 11.30
CA CYS A 57 6.78 -2.00 11.40
C CYS A 57 7.35 -0.79 12.14
N LYS A 58 6.55 0.29 12.25
CA LYS A 58 6.94 1.47 13.03
C LYS A 58 7.23 1.11 14.49
N ASN A 59 6.32 0.39 15.13
CA ASN A 59 6.51 -0.18 16.46
C ASN A 59 6.17 -1.67 16.44
N GLY A 60 7.20 -2.50 16.37
CA GLY A 60 7.05 -3.96 16.38
C GLY A 60 7.61 -4.63 15.14
N SER A 61 7.80 -5.93 15.26
CA SER A 61 8.29 -6.77 14.19
C SER A 61 7.64 -8.14 14.29
N GLY A 62 7.41 -8.76 13.15
CA GLY A 62 6.93 -10.12 13.03
C GLY A 62 7.87 -10.94 12.18
N SER A 63 7.79 -12.25 12.32
CA SER A 63 8.49 -13.18 11.42
C SER A 63 7.61 -14.38 11.15
N ALA A 64 7.68 -14.91 9.94
CA ALA A 64 7.05 -16.17 9.55
C ALA A 64 7.94 -16.94 8.60
N THR A 65 7.60 -18.21 8.38
CA THR A 65 8.20 -19.01 7.33
C THR A 65 7.11 -19.36 6.32
N ALA A 66 7.36 -19.10 5.04
CA ALA A 66 6.46 -19.50 3.98
C ALA A 66 6.44 -21.03 3.85
N ASN A 67 5.25 -21.60 3.68
CA ASN A 67 5.11 -23.05 3.47
C ASN A 67 5.56 -23.47 2.05
N ALA A 68 5.37 -24.74 1.70
CA ALA A 68 5.74 -25.27 0.38
C ALA A 68 5.05 -24.55 -0.79
N ASN A 69 3.89 -23.94 -0.56
CA ASN A 69 3.12 -23.18 -1.54
C ASN A 69 3.40 -21.67 -1.45
N GLY A 70 4.45 -21.24 -0.74
CA GLY A 70 4.80 -19.84 -0.58
C GLY A 70 3.86 -19.05 0.35
N ALA A 71 2.82 -19.67 0.90
CA ALA A 71 1.88 -19.01 1.79
C ALA A 71 2.49 -18.82 3.19
N TYR A 72 2.30 -17.63 3.76
CA TYR A 72 2.79 -17.27 5.08
C TYR A 72 1.71 -16.57 5.91
N SER A 73 1.86 -16.61 7.23
CA SER A 73 1.00 -15.91 8.18
C SER A 73 1.81 -15.57 9.43
N ALA A 74 1.83 -14.30 9.80
CA ALA A 74 2.50 -13.79 10.99
C ALA A 74 1.48 -13.05 11.85
N THR A 75 1.34 -13.45 13.10
CA THR A 75 0.52 -12.78 14.11
C THR A 75 1.45 -12.15 15.14
N PHE A 76 1.34 -10.84 15.31
CA PHE A 76 2.20 -10.06 16.20
C PHE A 76 1.54 -8.73 16.54
N GLN A 77 2.18 -7.94 17.41
CA GLN A 77 1.73 -6.59 17.75
C GLN A 77 1.92 -5.67 16.54
N PHE A 78 0.84 -5.46 15.78
CA PHE A 78 0.90 -4.75 14.51
C PHE A 78 0.76 -3.25 14.73
N ASP A 79 1.75 -2.47 14.27
CA ASP A 79 1.67 -1.01 14.21
C ASP A 79 2.14 -0.50 12.85
N GLY A 80 1.20 -0.52 11.89
CA GLY A 80 1.47 -0.28 10.48
C GLY A 80 1.77 1.18 10.12
N PRO A 81 2.29 1.41 8.90
CA PRO A 81 2.63 0.42 7.87
C PRO A 81 3.92 -0.35 8.18
N CYS A 82 4.06 -1.53 7.58
CA CYS A 82 5.22 -2.42 7.76
C CYS A 82 5.90 -2.75 6.45
N THR A 83 7.21 -2.91 6.48
CA THR A 83 7.96 -3.55 5.40
C THR A 83 7.83 -5.06 5.53
N ILE A 84 7.79 -5.77 4.41
CA ILE A 84 7.81 -7.23 4.36
C ILE A 84 8.98 -7.64 3.48
N THR A 85 9.89 -8.45 4.00
CA THR A 85 11.02 -9.00 3.23
C THR A 85 10.92 -10.52 3.23
N ALA A 86 10.78 -11.10 2.04
CA ALA A 86 10.86 -12.54 1.84
C ALA A 86 12.24 -12.91 1.31
N THR A 87 12.92 -13.85 1.97
CA THR A 87 14.23 -14.37 1.53
C THR A 87 14.18 -15.88 1.39
N SER A 88 14.53 -16.40 0.21
CA SER A 88 14.71 -17.84 -0.04
C SER A 88 15.97 -18.06 -0.86
N GLY A 89 17.00 -18.65 -0.24
CA GLY A 89 18.31 -18.81 -0.86
C GLY A 89 18.93 -17.47 -1.26
N ALA A 90 19.17 -17.27 -2.56
CA ALA A 90 19.72 -16.04 -3.12
C ALA A 90 18.64 -15.02 -3.56
N ILE A 91 17.35 -15.37 -3.46
CA ILE A 91 16.25 -14.51 -3.88
C ILE A 91 15.74 -13.74 -2.65
N THR A 92 15.72 -12.41 -2.76
CA THR A 92 15.14 -11.52 -1.76
C THR A 92 14.15 -10.58 -2.42
N VAL A 93 12.88 -10.64 -2.03
CA VAL A 93 11.80 -9.79 -2.56
C VAL A 93 11.19 -9.01 -1.42
N GLN A 94 10.91 -7.73 -1.64
CA GLN A 94 10.33 -6.84 -0.64
C GLN A 94 8.93 -6.40 -1.07
N SER A 95 8.11 -6.11 -0.08
CA SER A 95 6.74 -5.61 -0.19
C SER A 95 6.43 -4.77 1.05
N PHE A 96 5.18 -4.37 1.21
CA PHE A 96 4.71 -3.65 2.39
C PHE A 96 3.30 -4.09 2.79
N ALA A 97 2.99 -3.93 4.06
CA ALA A 97 1.64 -4.06 4.61
C ALA A 97 1.15 -2.69 5.06
N SER A 98 0.03 -2.24 4.50
CA SER A 98 -0.66 -1.01 4.93
C SER A 98 -1.50 -1.22 6.20
N GLY A 99 -1.79 -2.48 6.56
CA GLY A 99 -2.63 -2.88 7.68
C GLY A 99 -2.48 -4.38 7.99
N SER A 100 -3.35 -4.90 8.85
CA SER A 100 -3.55 -6.36 8.96
C SER A 100 -4.33 -6.89 7.75
N GLY A 101 -4.15 -8.17 7.42
CA GLY A 101 -4.78 -8.82 6.28
C GLY A 101 -3.78 -9.44 5.30
N THR A 102 -4.20 -9.58 4.04
CA THR A 102 -3.43 -10.24 2.99
C THR A 102 -2.53 -9.24 2.26
N PHE A 103 -1.22 -9.49 2.22
CA PHE A 103 -0.21 -8.75 1.50
C PHE A 103 0.78 -9.70 0.83
N ASN A 104 0.85 -9.70 -0.49
CA ASN A 104 1.74 -10.60 -1.23
C ASN A 104 3.17 -10.06 -1.30
N VAL A 105 4.13 -10.98 -1.43
CA VAL A 105 5.54 -10.64 -1.60
C VAL A 105 6.01 -11.21 -2.93
N THR A 106 5.97 -10.38 -3.97
CA THR A 106 6.24 -10.78 -5.35
C THR A 106 7.04 -9.70 -6.08
N PRO A 107 7.65 -10.02 -7.24
CA PRO A 107 8.34 -9.00 -8.04
C PRO A 107 7.42 -7.84 -8.43
N LEU A 108 6.11 -8.08 -8.56
CA LEU A 108 5.12 -7.03 -8.80
C LEU A 108 4.97 -6.07 -7.61
N THR A 109 4.98 -6.58 -6.38
CA THR A 109 4.90 -5.70 -5.19
C THR A 109 6.22 -4.96 -4.92
N GLN A 110 7.36 -5.55 -5.28
CA GLN A 110 8.65 -4.84 -5.34
C GLN A 110 8.62 -3.70 -6.37
N LEU A 111 8.02 -3.93 -7.54
CA LEU A 111 7.88 -2.91 -8.57
C LEU A 111 6.94 -1.78 -8.13
N LEU A 112 5.87 -2.10 -7.39
CA LEU A 112 5.01 -1.12 -6.75
C LEU A 112 5.78 -0.25 -5.75
N LEU A 113 6.65 -0.83 -4.92
CA LEU A 113 7.54 -0.07 -4.04
C LEU A 113 8.45 0.88 -4.84
N SER A 114 8.96 0.44 -6.00
CA SER A 114 9.80 1.26 -6.87
C SER A 114 9.03 2.46 -7.44
N TYR A 115 7.79 2.23 -7.87
CA TYR A 115 6.89 3.29 -8.31
C TYR A 115 6.61 4.31 -7.19
N LEU A 116 6.21 3.82 -6.00
CA LEU A 116 5.90 4.67 -4.85
C LEU A 116 7.13 5.46 -4.36
N ALA A 117 8.31 4.85 -4.38
CA ALA A 117 9.56 5.55 -4.08
C ALA A 117 9.79 6.71 -5.07
N GLY A 118 9.56 6.48 -6.36
CA GLY A 118 9.63 7.53 -7.38
C GLY A 118 8.62 8.66 -7.11
N GLU A 119 7.37 8.32 -6.80
CA GLU A 119 6.32 9.30 -6.46
C GLU A 119 6.68 10.15 -5.24
N LEU A 120 7.37 9.55 -4.27
CA LEU A 120 7.84 10.21 -3.05
C LEU A 120 9.21 10.88 -3.19
N GLY A 121 9.82 10.84 -4.39
CA GLY A 121 11.13 11.43 -4.64
C GLY A 121 12.28 10.78 -3.87
N THR A 122 12.19 9.47 -3.62
CA THR A 122 13.16 8.68 -2.84
C THR A 122 13.54 7.39 -3.55
N THR A 123 14.38 6.57 -2.92
CA THR A 123 14.70 5.20 -3.36
C THR A 123 13.87 4.18 -2.59
N VAL A 124 13.78 2.93 -3.06
CA VAL A 124 13.12 1.87 -2.30
C VAL A 124 13.76 1.71 -0.93
N ASP A 125 15.09 1.65 -0.86
CA ASP A 125 15.81 1.56 0.42
C ASP A 125 15.53 2.76 1.33
N GLY A 126 15.46 3.98 0.76
CA GLY A 126 15.12 5.19 1.50
C GLY A 126 13.68 5.18 2.02
N LEU A 127 12.73 4.70 1.22
CA LEU A 127 11.33 4.51 1.60
C LEU A 127 11.20 3.51 2.76
N LEU A 128 11.84 2.34 2.63
CA LEU A 128 11.75 1.27 3.63
C LEU A 128 12.47 1.64 4.93
N ALA A 129 13.69 2.22 4.85
CA ALA A 129 14.43 2.68 6.02
C ALA A 129 13.74 3.87 6.71
N GLY A 130 13.08 4.74 5.94
CA GLY A 130 12.33 5.87 6.45
C GLY A 130 10.96 5.53 7.02
N LEU A 131 10.45 4.30 6.83
CA LEU A 131 9.05 3.99 7.14
C LEU A 131 8.68 4.21 8.61
N ALA A 132 9.59 3.89 9.53
CA ALA A 132 9.36 4.06 10.96
C ALA A 132 9.31 5.53 11.41
N THR A 133 9.97 6.45 10.68
CA THR A 133 10.21 7.83 11.15
C THR A 133 9.59 8.91 10.28
N ASN A 134 9.33 8.62 9.00
CA ASN A 134 8.82 9.58 8.03
C ASN A 134 7.29 9.48 7.90
N SER A 135 6.58 10.50 8.38
CA SER A 135 5.11 10.55 8.32
C SER A 135 4.56 10.61 6.91
N THR A 136 5.27 11.24 5.96
CA THR A 136 4.87 11.26 4.54
C THR A 136 4.87 9.85 3.96
N TYR A 137 5.89 9.06 4.26
CA TYR A 137 5.98 7.66 3.80
C TYR A 137 4.90 6.81 4.47
N GLN A 138 4.64 7.02 5.76
CA GLN A 138 3.56 6.33 6.49
C GLN A 138 2.19 6.65 5.87
N SER A 139 1.91 7.92 5.60
CA SER A 139 0.64 8.34 4.97
C SER A 139 0.50 7.79 3.56
N ALA A 140 1.57 7.75 2.76
CA ALA A 140 1.51 7.20 1.42
C ALA A 140 1.23 5.68 1.43
N LEU A 141 1.93 4.92 2.27
CA LEU A 141 1.76 3.46 2.37
C LEU A 141 0.50 3.02 3.14
N THR A 142 -0.29 3.95 3.67
CA THR A 142 -1.60 3.67 4.29
C THR A 142 -2.77 4.28 3.52
N ASN A 143 -2.51 5.10 2.50
CA ASN A 143 -3.55 5.70 1.68
C ASN A 143 -3.98 4.73 0.57
N SER A 144 -5.15 4.11 0.74
CA SER A 144 -5.70 3.13 -0.20
C SER A 144 -5.92 3.67 -1.61
N THR A 145 -6.25 4.96 -1.77
CA THR A 145 -6.44 5.58 -3.09
C THR A 145 -5.11 5.76 -3.81
N LEU A 146 -4.08 6.20 -3.09
CA LEU A 146 -2.73 6.32 -3.64
C LEU A 146 -2.20 4.95 -4.06
N ILE A 147 -2.33 3.94 -3.20
CA ILE A 147 -1.91 2.57 -3.50
C ILE A 147 -2.64 2.02 -4.73
N ALA A 148 -3.96 2.16 -4.81
CA ALA A 148 -4.75 1.68 -5.95
C ALA A 148 -4.37 2.39 -7.27
N ASN A 149 -4.07 3.69 -7.22
CA ASN A 149 -3.60 4.46 -8.38
C ASN A 149 -2.19 4.01 -8.83
N ALA A 150 -1.30 3.75 -7.86
CA ALA A 150 0.04 3.23 -8.13
C ALA A 150 -0.03 1.82 -8.73
N GLU A 151 -0.86 0.93 -8.18
CA GLU A 151 -1.15 -0.40 -8.74
C GLU A 151 -1.67 -0.33 -10.19
N SER A 152 -2.63 0.55 -10.48
CA SER A 152 -3.15 0.77 -11.83
C SER A 152 -2.06 1.27 -12.79
N SER A 153 -1.18 2.15 -12.31
CA SER A 153 -0.09 2.71 -13.12
C SER A 153 0.97 1.66 -13.43
N VAL A 154 1.32 0.82 -12.46
CA VAL A 154 2.19 -0.35 -12.68
C VAL A 154 1.57 -1.31 -13.69
N ALA A 155 0.28 -1.63 -13.57
CA ALA A 155 -0.40 -2.50 -14.54
C ALA A 155 -0.36 -1.93 -15.97
N LYS A 156 -0.58 -0.62 -16.14
CA LYS A 156 -0.46 0.07 -17.44
C LYS A 156 0.95 0.03 -17.99
N LEU A 157 1.95 0.21 -17.13
CA LEU A 157 3.37 0.15 -17.51
C LEU A 157 3.73 -1.22 -18.06
N LEU A 158 3.31 -2.29 -17.38
CA LEU A 158 3.52 -3.67 -17.81
C LEU A 158 2.86 -3.96 -19.15
N GLN A 159 1.62 -3.52 -19.33
CA GLN A 159 0.93 -3.65 -20.62
C GLN A 159 1.67 -2.90 -21.74
N SER A 160 2.15 -1.69 -21.47
CA SER A 160 2.80 -0.86 -22.48
C SER A 160 4.19 -1.35 -22.86
N MET A 161 4.96 -1.88 -21.91
CA MET A 161 6.36 -2.29 -22.14
C MET A 161 6.47 -3.75 -22.57
N TYR A 162 5.60 -4.63 -22.06
CA TYR A 162 5.72 -6.08 -22.20
C TYR A 162 4.48 -6.74 -22.81
N GLY A 163 3.40 -5.98 -23.05
CA GLY A 163 2.15 -6.53 -23.58
C GLY A 163 1.38 -7.41 -22.59
N VAL A 164 1.77 -7.43 -21.31
CA VAL A 164 1.16 -8.28 -20.28
C VAL A 164 0.00 -7.54 -19.59
N THR A 165 -1.20 -8.10 -19.69
CA THR A 165 -2.38 -7.65 -18.93
C THR A 165 -2.47 -8.46 -17.64
N LEU A 166 -2.45 -7.78 -16.48
CA LEU A 166 -2.66 -8.45 -15.20
C LEU A 166 -4.11 -8.91 -15.06
N SER A 167 -4.32 -10.07 -14.46
CA SER A 167 -5.63 -10.61 -14.09
C SER A 167 -6.37 -9.73 -13.07
N THR A 168 -5.63 -8.97 -12.26
CA THR A 168 -6.17 -7.97 -11.32
C THR A 168 -5.17 -6.84 -11.11
N THR A 169 -5.68 -5.63 -10.86
CA THR A 169 -4.83 -4.50 -10.45
C THR A 169 -4.50 -4.55 -8.96
N SER A 170 -5.31 -5.21 -8.13
CA SER A 170 -5.06 -5.30 -6.67
C SER A 170 -4.09 -6.43 -6.32
N PHE A 171 -2.96 -6.49 -7.03
CA PHE A 171 -1.97 -7.56 -6.90
C PHE A 171 -1.24 -7.54 -5.54
N LEU A 172 -1.25 -6.41 -4.83
CA LEU A 172 -0.71 -6.33 -3.47
C LEU A 172 -1.48 -7.20 -2.49
N THR A 173 -2.81 -7.30 -2.62
CA THR A 173 -3.68 -7.89 -1.58
C THR A 173 -4.52 -9.07 -2.06
N VAL A 174 -4.52 -9.38 -3.36
CA VAL A 174 -5.24 -10.53 -3.91
C VAL A 174 -4.72 -11.85 -3.33
N SER A 175 -5.58 -12.66 -2.74
CA SER A 175 -5.18 -14.02 -2.34
C SER A 175 -4.95 -14.89 -3.59
N PHE A 176 -3.83 -15.60 -3.65
CA PHE A 176 -3.56 -16.56 -4.71
C PHE A 176 -2.71 -17.74 -4.24
N THR A 177 -2.77 -18.83 -5.00
CA THR A 177 -1.98 -20.04 -4.78
C THR A 177 -1.07 -20.24 -5.99
N PRO A 178 0.25 -20.45 -5.81
CA PRO A 178 1.15 -20.71 -6.92
C PRO A 178 0.75 -21.96 -7.72
N GLY A 179 0.96 -21.92 -9.03
CA GLY A 179 0.53 -22.92 -10.00
C GLY A 179 -0.96 -22.86 -10.37
N GLN A 180 -1.68 -21.79 -10.01
CA GLN A 180 -3.09 -21.61 -10.37
C GLN A 180 -3.31 -20.37 -11.27
N PRO A 181 -4.38 -20.33 -12.08
CA PRO A 181 -4.73 -19.15 -12.84
C PRO A 181 -4.92 -17.90 -11.95
N GLY A 182 -4.70 -16.71 -12.53
CA GLY A 182 -4.83 -15.43 -11.83
C GLY A 182 -3.47 -14.79 -11.56
N ALA A 183 -3.27 -14.25 -10.35
CA ALA A 183 -2.08 -13.47 -10.01
C ALA A 183 -0.75 -14.24 -10.18
N ASP A 184 -0.76 -15.57 -10.06
CA ASP A 184 0.43 -16.38 -10.31
C ASP A 184 0.74 -16.52 -11.82
N ALA A 185 -0.29 -16.76 -12.64
CA ALA A 185 -0.16 -16.78 -14.09
C ALA A 185 0.32 -15.42 -14.64
N ASP A 186 0.00 -14.31 -13.96
CA ASP A 186 0.56 -13.00 -14.28
C ASP A 186 2.08 -12.96 -14.03
N LEU A 187 2.57 -13.54 -12.93
CA LEU A 187 4.01 -13.63 -12.65
C LEU A 187 4.73 -14.49 -13.69
N ASP A 188 4.12 -15.62 -14.09
CA ASP A 188 4.66 -16.47 -15.16
C ASP A 188 4.70 -15.75 -16.51
N ALA A 189 3.65 -15.00 -16.85
CA ALA A 189 3.61 -14.20 -18.06
C ALA A 189 4.69 -13.11 -18.06
N LEU A 190 4.94 -12.48 -16.92
CA LEU A 190 6.01 -11.49 -16.75
C LEU A 190 7.41 -12.10 -16.85
N LEU A 191 7.60 -13.30 -16.30
CA LEU A 191 8.84 -14.05 -16.45
C LEU A 191 9.08 -14.41 -17.92
N ALA A 192 8.05 -14.92 -18.61
CA ALA A 192 8.11 -15.27 -20.03
C ALA A 192 8.36 -14.06 -20.93
N ALA A 193 7.81 -12.89 -20.59
CA ALA A 193 8.01 -11.64 -21.31
C ALA A 193 9.37 -10.97 -21.01
N GLY A 194 10.14 -11.49 -20.05
CA GLY A 194 11.43 -10.91 -19.65
C GLY A 194 11.30 -9.64 -18.79
N ALA A 195 10.14 -9.41 -18.17
CA ALA A 195 9.92 -8.35 -17.20
C ALA A 195 10.53 -8.67 -15.83
N ILE A 196 10.64 -9.96 -15.50
CA ILE A 196 11.25 -10.48 -14.28
C ILE A 196 12.50 -11.29 -14.68
N GLY A 197 13.62 -11.03 -14.01
CA GLY A 197 14.86 -11.79 -14.19
C GLY A 197 14.83 -13.14 -13.47
N SER A 198 15.79 -14.01 -13.81
CA SER A 198 15.95 -15.32 -13.15
C SER A 198 16.28 -15.24 -11.65
N ASN A 199 16.69 -14.07 -11.17
CA ASN A 199 16.90 -13.76 -9.75
C ASN A 199 15.59 -13.39 -9.01
N GLY A 200 14.44 -13.47 -9.68
CA GLY A 200 13.16 -13.10 -9.11
C GLY A 200 13.00 -11.59 -8.88
N GLN A 201 13.77 -10.75 -9.56
CA GLN A 201 13.63 -9.29 -9.50
C GLN A 201 13.06 -8.74 -10.81
N PRO A 202 12.29 -7.64 -10.78
CA PRO A 202 11.99 -6.90 -11.99
C PRO A 202 13.29 -6.45 -12.68
N VAL A 203 13.31 -6.48 -14.02
CA VAL A 203 14.51 -6.04 -14.76
C VAL A 203 14.73 -4.53 -14.60
N THR A 204 16.00 -4.09 -14.64
CA THR A 204 16.37 -2.69 -14.36
C THR A 204 15.63 -1.68 -15.23
N ALA A 205 15.37 -2.00 -16.51
CA ALA A 205 14.62 -1.12 -17.40
C ALA A 205 13.19 -0.87 -16.88
N LEU A 206 12.53 -1.90 -16.37
CA LEU A 206 11.19 -1.81 -15.80
C LEU A 206 11.19 -1.07 -14.46
N ILE A 207 12.19 -1.33 -13.59
CA ILE A 207 12.37 -0.58 -12.35
C ILE A 207 12.52 0.91 -12.63
N ASN A 208 13.41 1.29 -13.55
CA ASN A 208 13.64 2.69 -13.91
C ASN A 208 12.38 3.35 -14.49
N ALA A 209 11.62 2.62 -15.31
CA ALA A 209 10.38 3.12 -15.88
C ALA A 209 9.29 3.31 -14.79
N ALA A 210 9.20 2.42 -13.81
CA ALA A 210 8.28 2.56 -12.68
C ALA A 210 8.64 3.77 -11.80
N ILE A 211 9.93 3.94 -11.48
CA ILE A 211 10.43 5.12 -10.74
C ILE A 211 10.10 6.42 -11.50
N ALA A 212 10.37 6.47 -12.81
CA ALA A 212 10.08 7.63 -13.63
C ALA A 212 8.57 7.94 -13.71
N ALA A 213 7.74 6.91 -13.82
CA ALA A 213 6.28 7.07 -13.83
C ALA A 213 5.76 7.60 -12.48
N GLY A 214 6.26 7.08 -11.36
CA GLY A 214 5.96 7.60 -10.03
C GLY A 214 6.39 9.05 -9.87
N ALA A 215 7.64 9.37 -10.25
CA ALA A 215 8.18 10.73 -10.16
C ALA A 215 7.37 11.75 -10.98
N ALA A 216 6.80 11.35 -12.11
CA ALA A 216 5.91 12.21 -12.89
C ALA A 216 4.64 12.60 -12.13
N VAL A 217 4.09 11.70 -11.30
CA VAL A 217 2.94 11.98 -10.42
C VAL A 217 3.35 12.86 -9.23
N GLY A 218 4.47 12.53 -8.56
CA GLY A 218 5.00 13.32 -7.44
C GLY A 218 5.38 14.76 -7.83
N GLY A 219 5.93 14.92 -9.03
CA GLY A 219 6.26 16.21 -9.64
C GLY A 219 5.03 17.05 -10.00
N GLN A 220 3.90 16.42 -10.32
CA GLN A 220 2.63 17.12 -10.55
C GLN A 220 2.03 17.68 -9.26
N SER A 221 2.31 17.06 -8.10
CA SER A 221 1.90 17.59 -6.78
C SER A 221 2.71 18.83 -6.37
N SER A 222 3.93 18.98 -6.89
CA SER A 222 4.84 20.13 -6.62
C SER A 222 4.78 21.23 -7.68
N SER A 223 4.11 21.01 -8.82
CA SER A 223 3.85 22.03 -9.84
C SER A 223 2.51 22.71 -9.57
N GLY A 224 2.58 23.85 -8.90
CA GLY A 224 1.47 24.57 -8.28
C GLY A 224 0.25 24.88 -9.15
N SER A 225 -0.88 24.98 -8.45
CA SER A 225 -1.87 26.02 -8.69
C SER A 225 -1.17 27.39 -8.60
N THR A 226 -0.79 27.95 -9.74
CA THR A 226 -0.69 29.39 -9.96
C THR A 226 -0.65 29.69 -11.45
N GLY A 227 -1.67 30.40 -11.94
CA GLY A 227 -1.57 31.22 -13.14
C GLY A 227 -2.02 30.58 -14.44
N THR A 228 -3.25 30.93 -14.85
CA THR A 228 -3.60 31.15 -16.26
C THR A 228 -2.55 32.03 -16.93
N GLY A 229 -1.73 31.45 -17.81
CA GLY A 229 -0.74 32.17 -18.60
C GLY A 229 -0.38 31.35 -19.83
N THR A 230 -1.05 31.65 -20.94
CA THR A 230 -0.85 31.10 -22.28
C THR A 230 0.63 31.12 -22.71
N PRO A 231 1.19 30.03 -23.29
CA PRO A 231 2.47 30.11 -23.96
C PRO A 231 2.25 30.62 -25.40
N THR A 232 2.56 31.89 -25.64
CA THR A 232 2.75 32.40 -27.01
C THR A 232 4.25 32.41 -27.30
N GLY A 233 4.66 31.61 -28.29
CA GLY A 233 6.05 31.41 -28.68
C GLY A 233 6.69 32.58 -29.42
N GLY A 234 7.94 32.39 -29.84
CA GLY A 234 8.61 33.32 -30.77
C GLY A 234 10.12 33.14 -30.84
N THR A 235 10.56 32.33 -31.78
CA THR A 235 11.94 32.18 -32.27
C THR A 235 12.41 33.44 -33.02
N GLY A 236 13.70 33.79 -32.92
CA GLY A 236 14.45 34.36 -34.05
C GLY A 236 15.25 35.64 -33.81
N GLY A 237 16.51 35.67 -34.29
CA GLY A 237 17.14 36.90 -34.79
C GLY A 237 18.59 37.17 -34.40
N THR A 238 19.53 36.57 -35.13
CA THR A 238 20.95 36.97 -35.25
C THR A 238 21.15 38.30 -35.99
N GLY A 239 22.23 39.02 -35.68
CA GLY A 239 22.83 40.12 -36.47
C GLY A 239 22.75 41.46 -35.73
N GLY A 240 23.80 42.28 -35.57
CA GLY A 240 25.03 42.43 -36.32
C GLY A 240 25.21 43.94 -36.58
N THR A 241 26.37 44.47 -36.15
CA THR A 241 26.91 45.85 -36.23
C THR A 241 26.20 46.96 -35.45
#